data_AF-A0A1V3WJ26-F1
#
_entry.id   AF-A0A1V3WJ26-F1
#
_cell.length_a   1.000
_cell.length_b   1.000
_cell.length_c   1.000
_cell.angle_alpha   90.00
_cell.angle_beta   90.00
_cell.angle_gamma   90.00
#
_symmetry.space_group_name_H-M   'P 1'
#
loop_
_entity.id
_entity.type
_entity.pdbx_description
1 polymer ?
#
loop_
_entity_poly.entity_id
_entity_poly.type
_entity_poly.pdbx_seq_one_letter_code
_entity_poly.pdbx_strand_id
1 'polypeptide(L)'
;MRDLGNTLIVVEHDQDTIAHADWIVDIGPGAGEHGGRIVHSGPYDELLADENSITGAYLSGRESIDIPAIRRPADPRRQLTVVGAREHNLRGIDVSFPLGVLTSVTGVSGSGKSTLVNDILAAVLANRLNGPGKSRAVIPGSPGWTTWTSWCGSTSRRSGARRDPTRPPTPGCSTRSAPCSPPPPRPRSAATNRAGSRSTSRAVAAKPVPGTAPSRSR
;
A
#
# COMPACT_ATOMS: atom_id res chain seq x y z
N MET A 1 -22.04 14.69 7.52
CA MET A 1 -22.30 13.63 6.51
C MET A 1 -22.94 12.39 7.15
N ARG A 2 -22.64 12.08 8.43
CA ARG A 2 -23.37 11.10 9.25
C ARG A 2 -24.84 11.54 9.49
N ASP A 3 -25.09 12.83 9.63
CA ASP A 3 -26.41 13.42 9.95
C ASP A 3 -27.45 13.32 8.82
N LEU A 4 -27.06 12.79 7.66
CA LEU A 4 -27.95 12.55 6.53
C LEU A 4 -28.63 11.17 6.59
N GLY A 5 -28.39 10.39 7.65
CA GLY A 5 -28.94 9.03 7.81
C GLY A 5 -28.19 7.95 7.03
N ASN A 6 -26.97 8.24 6.57
CA ASN A 6 -26.13 7.28 5.87
C ASN A 6 -25.26 6.49 6.86
N THR A 7 -25.03 5.22 6.57
CA THR A 7 -24.00 4.42 7.26
C THR A 7 -22.70 4.48 6.48
N LEU A 8 -21.60 4.78 7.16
CA LEU A 8 -20.26 4.81 6.58
C LEU A 8 -19.44 3.65 7.15
N ILE A 9 -18.85 2.86 6.27
CA ILE A 9 -17.83 1.87 6.62
C ILE A 9 -16.52 2.41 6.04
N VAL A 10 -15.54 2.62 6.91
CA VAL A 10 -14.26 3.22 6.56
C VAL A 10 -13.14 2.27 6.99
N VAL A 11 -12.22 1.98 6.07
CA VAL A 11 -11.00 1.20 6.35
C VAL A 11 -9.88 2.19 6.59
N GLU A 12 -9.37 2.25 7.82
CA GLU A 12 -8.39 3.27 8.24
C GLU A 12 -7.36 2.72 9.21
N HIS A 13 -6.28 3.48 9.35
CA HIS A 13 -5.20 3.26 10.32
C HIS A 13 -4.75 4.55 11.00
N ASP A 14 -5.38 5.69 10.69
CA ASP A 14 -5.17 6.96 11.35
C ASP A 14 -5.79 6.98 12.76
N GLN A 15 -5.02 7.42 13.75
CA GLN A 15 -5.41 7.41 15.16
C GLN A 15 -6.62 8.30 15.44
N ASP A 16 -6.64 9.52 14.89
CA ASP A 16 -7.71 10.48 15.13
C ASP A 16 -9.03 9.97 14.52
N THR A 17 -8.95 9.41 13.31
CA THR A 17 -10.13 8.85 12.64
C THR A 17 -10.71 7.66 13.41
N ILE A 18 -9.86 6.77 13.93
CA ILE A 18 -10.31 5.62 14.73
C ILE A 18 -10.94 6.10 16.06
N ALA A 19 -10.35 7.09 16.73
CA ALA A 19 -10.87 7.65 17.97
C ALA A 19 -12.26 8.31 17.83
N HIS A 20 -12.61 8.78 16.62
CA HIS A 20 -13.91 9.37 16.30
C HIS A 20 -14.93 8.39 15.69
N ALA A 21 -14.61 7.10 15.63
CA ALA A 21 -15.54 6.08 15.16
C ALA A 21 -16.62 5.78 16.22
N ASP A 22 -17.87 5.64 15.77
CA ASP A 22 -18.96 5.20 16.66
C ASP A 22 -18.83 3.71 17.00
N TRP A 23 -18.25 2.93 16.09
CA TRP A 23 -18.04 1.49 16.20
C TRP A 23 -16.78 1.11 15.44
N ILE A 24 -15.97 0.23 16.02
CA ILE A 24 -14.71 -0.23 15.43
C ILE A 24 -14.75 -1.74 15.30
N VAL A 25 -14.33 -2.23 14.13
CA VAL A 25 -14.11 -3.66 13.87
C VAL A 25 -12.63 -3.84 13.57
N ASP A 26 -11.92 -4.51 14.48
CA ASP A 26 -10.49 -4.82 14.32
C ASP A 26 -10.33 -6.22 13.72
N ILE A 27 -9.54 -6.33 12.65
CA ILE A 27 -9.41 -7.57 11.86
C ILE A 27 -8.00 -8.14 11.97
N GLY A 28 -7.93 -9.32 12.57
CA GLY A 28 -6.79 -10.22 12.60
C GLY A 28 -5.68 -9.78 13.56
N PRO A 29 -4.95 -10.72 14.17
CA PRO A 29 -3.65 -10.40 14.75
C PRO A 29 -2.53 -10.36 13.69
N GLY A 30 -2.80 -10.75 12.43
CA GLY A 30 -1.78 -10.83 11.39
C GLY A 30 -2.34 -10.76 9.96
N ALA A 31 -1.44 -10.80 8.97
CA ALA A 31 -1.78 -10.76 7.55
C ALA A 31 -1.90 -12.16 6.92
N GLY A 32 -2.63 -12.26 5.81
CA GLY A 32 -2.76 -13.51 5.04
C GLY A 32 -3.50 -14.61 5.81
N GLU A 33 -2.94 -15.82 5.84
CA GLU A 33 -3.52 -17.00 6.51
C GLU A 33 -3.65 -16.85 8.03
N HIS A 34 -2.87 -15.93 8.63
CA HIS A 34 -2.91 -15.60 10.06
C HIS A 34 -3.90 -14.49 10.40
N GLY A 35 -4.59 -13.94 9.39
CA GLY A 35 -5.59 -12.87 9.54
C GLY A 35 -7.03 -13.36 9.40
N GLY A 36 -7.94 -12.44 9.05
CA GLY A 36 -9.32 -12.76 8.69
C GLY A 36 -10.23 -13.16 9.86
N ARG A 37 -9.81 -12.88 11.10
CA ARG A 37 -10.61 -13.06 12.31
C ARG A 37 -11.02 -11.69 12.86
N ILE A 38 -12.21 -11.58 13.42
CA ILE A 38 -12.58 -10.38 14.17
C ILE A 38 -11.89 -10.48 15.53
N VAL A 39 -10.98 -9.55 15.81
CA VAL A 39 -10.28 -9.48 17.10
C VAL A 39 -11.13 -8.68 18.08
N HIS A 40 -11.56 -7.49 17.65
CA HIS A 40 -12.46 -6.61 18.40
C HIS A 40 -13.64 -6.18 17.54
N SER A 41 -14.79 -5.98 18.17
CA SER A 41 -15.96 -5.34 17.54
C SER A 41 -16.79 -4.63 18.60
N GLY A 42 -16.59 -3.31 18.73
CA GLY A 42 -17.26 -2.52 19.75
C GLY A 42 -16.83 -1.06 19.74
N PRO A 43 -17.23 -0.29 20.77
CA PRO A 43 -16.78 1.08 21.00
C PRO A 43 -15.26 1.21 21.17
N TYR A 44 -14.76 2.45 21.07
CA TYR A 44 -13.35 2.78 21.20
C TYR A 44 -12.74 2.39 22.55
N ASP A 45 -13.43 2.68 23.66
CA ASP A 45 -12.90 2.40 25.00
C ASP A 45 -12.71 0.89 25.23
N GLU A 46 -13.57 0.06 24.65
CA GLU A 46 -13.44 -1.40 24.72
C GLU A 46 -12.26 -1.91 23.88
N LEU A 47 -11.99 -1.30 22.72
CA LEU A 47 -10.80 -1.60 21.91
C LEU A 47 -9.51 -1.32 22.69
N LEU A 48 -9.47 -0.20 23.42
CA LEU A 48 -8.31 0.14 24.24
C LEU A 48 -8.07 -0.89 25.34
N ALA A 49 -9.12 -1.48 25.89
CA ALA A 49 -9.03 -2.50 26.93
C ALA A 49 -8.72 -3.91 26.40
N ASP A 50 -8.91 -4.18 25.10
CA ASP A 50 -8.67 -5.49 24.51
C ASP A 50 -7.16 -5.80 24.40
N GLU A 51 -6.70 -6.78 25.18
CA GLU A 51 -5.31 -7.25 25.18
C GLU A 51 -4.94 -8.05 23.91
N ASN A 52 -5.92 -8.55 23.17
CA ASN A 52 -5.68 -9.30 21.93
C ASN A 52 -5.53 -8.40 20.71
N SER A 53 -5.95 -7.13 20.81
CA SER A 53 -5.85 -6.16 19.71
C SER A 53 -4.49 -5.47 19.69
N ILE A 54 -3.73 -5.70 18.60
CA ILE A 54 -2.50 -4.96 18.32
C ILE A 54 -2.84 -3.48 18.13
N THR A 55 -3.92 -3.18 17.42
CA THR A 55 -4.43 -1.82 17.22
C THR A 55 -4.71 -1.14 18.57
N GLY A 56 -5.41 -1.84 19.48
CA GLY A 56 -5.66 -1.38 20.85
C GLY A 56 -4.37 -1.15 21.65
N ALA A 57 -3.35 -1.99 21.47
CA ALA A 57 -2.06 -1.82 22.14
C ALA A 57 -1.33 -0.52 21.71
N TYR A 58 -1.34 -0.18 20.42
CA TYR A 58 -0.76 1.09 19.94
C TYR A 58 -1.59 2.31 20.34
N LEU A 59 -2.92 2.22 20.26
CA LEU A 59 -3.81 3.34 20.59
C LEU A 59 -3.82 3.66 22.09
N SER A 60 -3.69 2.64 22.96
CA SER A 60 -3.60 2.80 24.41
C SER A 60 -2.20 3.19 24.90
N GLY A 61 -1.18 3.12 24.03
CA GLY A 61 0.21 3.36 24.39
C GLY A 61 0.90 2.20 25.10
N ARG A 62 0.29 1.00 25.17
CA ARG A 62 0.98 -0.23 25.59
C ARG A 62 2.14 -0.57 24.66
N GLU A 63 1.96 -0.28 23.37
CA GLU A 63 2.97 -0.38 22.32
C GLU A 63 3.20 1.00 21.71
N SER A 64 4.43 1.31 21.31
CA SER A 64 4.75 2.57 20.65
C SER A 64 5.95 2.42 19.73
N ILE A 65 6.08 3.34 18.77
CA ILE A 65 7.26 3.37 17.89
C ILE A 65 8.33 4.20 18.58
N ASP A 66 9.38 3.53 19.03
CA ASP A 66 10.50 4.18 19.72
C ASP A 66 11.19 5.23 18.83
N ILE A 67 11.49 6.37 19.45
CA ILE A 67 12.28 7.42 18.84
C ILE A 67 13.76 7.09 19.08
N PRO A 68 14.58 6.90 18.02
CA PRO A 68 15.97 6.55 18.22
C PRO A 68 16.72 7.69 18.91
N ALA A 69 17.39 7.35 20.02
CA ALA A 69 18.15 8.31 20.82
C ALA A 69 19.29 8.99 20.03
N ILE A 70 19.82 8.30 19.00
CA ILE A 70 20.91 8.80 18.16
C ILE A 70 20.45 8.77 16.70
N ARG A 71 20.54 9.94 16.04
CA ARG A 71 20.27 10.09 14.60
C ARG A 71 21.55 9.90 13.79
N ARG A 72 21.43 9.37 12.57
CA ARG A 72 22.56 9.26 11.64
C ARG A 72 23.03 10.68 11.26
N PRO A 73 24.31 11.04 11.41
CA PRO A 73 24.80 12.35 11.01
C PRO A 73 24.75 12.50 9.49
N ALA A 74 24.36 13.67 9.01
CA ALA A 74 24.44 14.01 7.60
C ALA A 74 25.88 14.40 7.23
N ASP A 75 26.40 13.88 6.12
CA ASP A 75 27.70 14.30 5.57
C ASP A 75 27.48 15.47 4.58
N PRO A 76 27.98 16.69 4.88
CA PRO A 76 27.81 17.84 4.00
C PRO A 76 28.42 17.65 2.61
N ARG A 77 29.41 16.78 2.47
CA ARG A 77 30.09 16.49 1.19
C ARG A 77 29.30 15.52 0.31
N ARG A 78 28.34 14.80 0.87
CA ARG A 78 27.57 13.76 0.18
C ARG A 78 26.10 14.14 0.16
N GLN A 79 25.75 15.07 -0.72
CA GLN A 79 24.38 15.51 -0.93
C GLN A 79 23.96 15.33 -2.39
N LEU A 80 22.70 14.98 -2.59
CA LEU A 80 22.04 14.97 -3.87
C LEU A 80 21.20 16.24 -4.00
N THR A 81 21.64 17.16 -4.85
CA THR A 81 20.97 18.46 -5.03
C THR A 81 20.15 18.47 -6.30
N VAL A 82 18.86 18.77 -6.15
CA VAL A 82 17.97 19.19 -7.23
C VAL A 82 18.11 20.70 -7.37
N VAL A 83 18.43 21.16 -8.58
CA VAL A 83 18.62 22.59 -8.88
C VAL A 83 17.55 23.04 -9.86
N GLY A 84 16.89 24.15 -9.57
CA GLY A 84 15.94 24.82 -10.45
C GLY A 84 14.69 24.01 -10.72
N ALA A 85 14.15 23.31 -9.72
CA ALA A 85 12.93 22.53 -9.88
C ALA A 85 11.73 23.44 -10.22
N ARG A 86 11.23 23.34 -11.46
CA ARG A 86 10.15 24.17 -12.02
C ARG A 86 8.92 23.40 -12.49
N GLU A 87 8.88 22.09 -12.24
CA GLU A 87 7.77 21.26 -12.71
C GLU A 87 6.48 21.56 -11.93
N HIS A 88 5.35 21.56 -12.63
CA HIS A 88 4.04 21.92 -12.11
C HIS A 88 4.00 23.23 -11.29
N ASN A 89 3.81 23.13 -9.98
CA ASN A 89 3.66 24.27 -9.08
C ASN A 89 4.97 24.69 -8.39
N LEU A 90 6.10 24.03 -8.70
CA LEU A 90 7.40 24.35 -8.13
C LEU A 90 7.96 25.64 -8.73
N ARG A 91 8.48 26.52 -7.88
CA ARG A 91 8.88 27.88 -8.26
C ARG A 91 10.39 28.04 -8.51
N GLY A 92 11.02 27.04 -9.15
CA GLY A 92 12.46 27.05 -9.41
C GLY A 92 13.28 26.89 -8.14
N ILE A 93 12.91 25.92 -7.30
CA ILE A 93 13.55 25.70 -6.01
C ILE A 93 14.80 24.82 -6.13
N ASP A 94 15.78 25.10 -5.28
CA ASP A 94 16.98 24.27 -5.09
C ASP A 94 16.84 23.50 -3.78
N VAL A 95 16.98 22.18 -3.81
CA VAL A 95 16.80 21.30 -2.65
C VAL A 95 17.92 20.28 -2.60
N SER A 96 18.61 20.17 -1.46
CA SER A 96 19.67 19.18 -1.24
C SER A 96 19.22 18.09 -0.27
N PHE A 97 19.40 16.83 -0.69
CA PHE A 97 19.09 15.63 0.07
C PHE A 97 20.40 14.97 0.54
N PRO A 98 20.68 14.89 1.85
CA PRO A 98 21.86 14.19 2.35
C PRO A 98 21.79 12.68 2.04
N LEU A 99 22.90 12.11 1.58
CA LEU A 99 22.99 10.69 1.25
C LEU A 99 23.33 9.86 2.50
N GLY A 100 22.85 8.62 2.55
CA GLY A 100 23.14 7.69 3.66
C GLY A 100 22.32 7.93 4.93
N VAL A 101 21.31 8.81 4.88
CA VAL A 101 20.39 9.07 5.98
C VAL A 101 18.93 8.87 5.54
N LEU A 102 18.03 8.72 6.51
CA LEU A 102 16.60 8.67 6.26
C LEU A 102 16.08 10.10 6.09
N THR A 103 15.61 10.44 4.90
CA THR A 103 15.06 11.78 4.59
C THR A 103 13.57 11.67 4.30
N SER A 104 12.76 12.39 5.07
CA SER A 104 11.32 12.50 4.85
C SER A 104 11.00 13.83 4.14
N VAL A 105 10.15 13.77 3.11
CA VAL A 105 9.65 14.96 2.40
C VAL A 105 8.21 15.19 2.81
N THR A 106 7.97 16.24 3.60
CA THR A 106 6.68 16.55 4.22
C THR A 106 6.05 17.83 3.67
N GLY A 107 4.77 18.06 4.00
CA GLY A 107 4.00 19.24 3.57
C GLY A 107 2.55 18.93 3.20
N VAL A 108 1.71 19.96 3.10
CA VAL A 108 0.27 19.84 2.80
C VAL A 108 -0.03 19.24 1.42
N SER A 109 -1.22 18.67 1.23
CA SER A 109 -1.64 18.17 -0.09
C SER A 109 -1.54 19.29 -1.14
N GLY A 110 -1.05 18.95 -2.34
CA GLY A 110 -0.80 19.92 -3.40
C GLY A 110 0.48 20.76 -3.26
N SER A 111 1.30 20.61 -2.22
CA SER A 111 2.54 21.40 -2.06
C SER A 111 3.68 21.05 -3.03
N GLY A 112 3.51 20.06 -3.92
CA GLY A 112 4.52 19.67 -4.90
C GLY A 112 5.50 18.57 -4.45
N LYS A 113 5.24 17.86 -3.33
CA LYS A 113 6.10 16.76 -2.82
C LYS A 113 6.27 15.63 -3.84
N SER A 114 5.16 15.13 -4.37
CA SER A 114 5.17 14.04 -5.35
C SER A 114 5.87 14.48 -6.63
N THR A 115 5.68 15.73 -7.05
CA THR A 115 6.40 16.30 -8.20
C THR A 115 7.91 16.37 -7.97
N LEU A 116 8.33 16.86 -6.80
CA LEU A 116 9.75 16.93 -6.47
C LEU A 116 10.42 15.55 -6.43
N VAL A 117 9.76 14.56 -5.82
CA VAL A 117 10.36 13.22 -5.60
C VAL A 117 10.19 12.30 -6.81
N ASN A 118 8.99 12.17 -7.37
CA ASN A 118 8.72 11.20 -8.42
C ASN A 118 9.05 11.76 -9.81
N ASP A 119 8.51 12.94 -10.14
CA ASP A 119 8.59 13.48 -11.50
C ASP A 119 9.97 14.08 -11.79
N ILE A 120 10.63 14.68 -10.80
CA ILE A 120 11.96 15.26 -10.95
C ILE A 120 13.05 14.29 -10.47
N LEU A 121 13.10 14.01 -9.16
CA LEU A 121 14.24 13.31 -8.58
C LEU A 121 14.37 11.87 -9.11
N ALA A 122 13.32 11.06 -9.02
CA ALA A 122 13.36 9.67 -9.44
C ALA A 122 13.55 9.54 -10.96
N ALA A 123 12.85 10.34 -11.77
CA ALA A 123 12.98 10.32 -13.22
C ALA A 123 14.41 10.70 -13.68
N VAL A 124 14.99 11.75 -13.12
CA VAL A 124 16.35 12.19 -13.47
C VAL A 124 17.38 11.16 -13.03
N LEU A 125 17.26 10.60 -11.82
CA LEU A 125 18.15 9.55 -11.35
C LEU A 125 18.05 8.29 -12.20
N ALA A 126 16.84 7.85 -12.56
CA ALA A 126 16.65 6.68 -13.42
C ALA A 126 17.33 6.87 -14.78
N ASN A 127 17.22 8.06 -15.38
CA ASN A 127 17.89 8.37 -16.64
C ASN A 127 19.42 8.40 -16.50
N ARG A 128 19.94 8.99 -15.42
CA ARG A 128 21.39 9.10 -15.19
C ARG A 128 22.04 7.77 -14.82
N LEU A 129 21.35 6.92 -14.08
CA LEU A 129 21.88 5.63 -13.63
C LEU A 129 21.71 4.53 -14.68
N ASN A 130 20.67 4.60 -15.51
CA ASN A 130 20.42 3.58 -16.54
C ASN A 130 21.09 3.87 -17.89
N GLY A 131 21.63 5.07 -18.10
CA GLY A 131 22.42 5.47 -19.28
C GLY A 131 21.61 5.59 -20.59
N PRO A 132 22.05 6.41 -21.56
CA PRO A 132 21.44 6.46 -22.88
C PRO A 132 21.82 5.20 -23.66
N GLY A 133 20.94 4.19 -23.67
CA GLY A 133 21.11 3.00 -24.49
C GLY A 133 20.76 1.65 -23.85
N LYS A 134 20.37 1.61 -22.57
CA LYS A 134 19.73 0.41 -22.00
C LYS A 134 18.23 0.62 -21.95
N SER A 135 17.56 0.03 -22.93
CA SER A 135 16.13 0.01 -23.15
C SER A 135 15.32 -0.13 -21.86
N ARG A 136 14.44 0.84 -21.61
CA ARG A 136 13.21 0.75 -20.79
C ARG A 136 13.41 0.25 -19.35
N ALA A 137 13.51 1.18 -18.40
CA ALA A 137 13.01 0.93 -17.06
C ALA A 137 11.47 0.94 -17.11
N VAL A 138 10.89 -0.11 -17.70
CA VAL A 138 9.59 -0.59 -17.24
C VAL A 138 9.86 -0.98 -15.79
N ILE A 139 9.24 -0.29 -14.84
CA ILE A 139 9.09 -0.81 -13.48
C ILE A 139 8.27 -2.10 -13.66
N PRO A 140 8.87 -3.30 -13.56
CA PRO A 140 8.10 -4.54 -13.66
C PRO A 140 7.14 -4.54 -12.47
N GLY A 141 5.88 -4.87 -12.72
CA GLY A 141 4.78 -4.72 -11.79
C GLY A 141 5.16 -5.03 -10.34
N SER A 142 4.96 -4.05 -9.46
CA SER A 142 4.53 -4.35 -8.11
C SER A 142 3.10 -4.89 -8.24
N PRO A 143 2.83 -6.16 -7.93
CA PRO A 143 1.45 -6.63 -7.90
C PRO A 143 0.76 -5.87 -6.76
N GLY A 144 -0.05 -4.86 -7.09
CA GLY A 144 -0.93 -4.22 -6.10
C GLY A 144 -1.14 -2.71 -6.21
N TRP A 145 -0.43 -1.96 -7.05
CA TRP A 145 -0.46 -0.48 -6.99
C TRP A 145 -1.05 0.21 -8.24
N THR A 146 -1.84 -0.48 -9.06
CA THR A 146 -2.36 0.06 -10.35
C THR A 146 -3.84 0.48 -10.34
N THR A 147 -4.50 0.65 -9.19
CA THR A 147 -5.91 1.11 -9.18
C THR A 147 -6.19 2.16 -8.12
N TRP A 148 -5.60 3.35 -8.25
CA TRP A 148 -6.10 4.53 -7.53
C TRP A 148 -6.12 5.84 -8.36
N THR A 149 -5.82 5.80 -9.65
CA THR A 149 -5.94 6.99 -10.54
C THR A 149 -7.22 7.04 -11.38
N SER A 150 -8.15 6.10 -11.19
CA SER A 150 -9.47 6.13 -11.86
C SER A 150 -10.63 6.34 -10.88
N TRP A 151 -10.50 7.30 -9.96
CA TRP A 151 -11.68 7.87 -9.30
C TRP A 151 -11.45 9.35 -8.97
N CYS A 152 -11.16 10.12 -10.02
CA CYS A 152 -11.38 11.56 -10.01
C CYS A 152 -12.52 11.83 -10.99
N GLY A 153 -13.66 12.25 -10.44
CA GLY A 153 -14.96 12.25 -11.10
C GLY A 153 -14.98 12.89 -12.48
N SER A 154 -15.36 12.10 -13.49
CA SER A 154 -15.97 12.63 -14.70
C SER A 154 -17.37 13.11 -14.35
N THR A 155 -17.52 14.38 -13.99
CA THR A 155 -18.79 15.09 -14.10
C THR A 155 -19.18 15.14 -15.59
N SER A 156 -19.85 14.09 -16.06
CA SER A 156 -20.60 14.19 -17.30
C SER A 156 -21.83 15.06 -17.03
N ARG A 157 -21.79 16.31 -17.48
CA ARG A 157 -22.99 17.11 -17.70
C ARG A 157 -23.85 16.36 -18.70
N ARG A 158 -24.83 15.60 -18.21
CA ARG A 158 -25.92 15.11 -19.03
C ARG A 158 -27.05 16.13 -18.91
N SER A 159 -27.27 16.84 -19.99
CA SER A 159 -28.36 17.80 -20.19
C SER A 159 -29.69 17.20 -19.73
N GLY A 160 -30.38 17.91 -18.85
CA GLY A 160 -31.68 17.51 -18.32
C GLY A 160 -32.74 17.44 -19.41
N ALA A 161 -33.25 16.23 -19.66
CA ALA A 161 -34.57 16.04 -20.22
C ALA A 161 -35.56 16.00 -19.05
N ARG A 162 -36.44 16.99 -18.98
CA ARG A 162 -37.53 17.10 -18.01
C ARG A 162 -38.42 15.86 -18.11
N ARG A 163 -38.71 15.21 -16.99
CA ARG A 163 -39.76 14.17 -16.89
C ARG A 163 -41.06 14.83 -16.41
N ASP A 164 -42.12 14.56 -17.15
CA ASP A 164 -43.49 15.01 -16.93
C ASP A 164 -44.16 14.17 -15.80
N PRO A 165 -44.76 14.80 -14.77
CA PRO A 165 -45.36 14.10 -13.62
C PRO A 165 -46.77 13.53 -13.85
N THR A 166 -47.30 13.45 -15.07
CA THR A 166 -48.71 13.09 -15.31
C THR A 166 -49.00 11.69 -15.86
N ARG A 167 -48.05 10.74 -15.87
CA ARG A 167 -48.28 9.41 -16.48
C ARG A 167 -48.57 8.30 -15.44
N PRO A 168 -49.73 7.61 -15.50
CA PRO A 168 -50.07 6.53 -14.57
C PRO A 168 -49.33 5.21 -14.89
N PRO A 169 -49.14 4.32 -13.89
CA PRO A 169 -48.46 3.03 -14.07
C PRO A 169 -49.36 2.01 -14.79
N THR A 170 -48.81 1.28 -15.75
CA THR A 170 -49.46 0.14 -16.41
C THR A 170 -49.35 -1.14 -15.57
N PRO A 171 -50.40 -1.98 -15.45
CA PRO A 171 -50.38 -3.16 -14.62
C PRO A 171 -49.95 -4.45 -15.36
N GLY A 172 -49.19 -5.29 -14.66
CA GLY A 172 -49.30 -6.76 -14.61
C GLY A 172 -48.86 -7.60 -15.81
N CYS A 173 -47.94 -8.55 -15.56
CA CYS A 173 -48.17 -9.94 -15.95
C CYS A 173 -47.27 -10.88 -15.14
N SER A 174 -47.91 -11.68 -14.29
CA SER A 174 -47.36 -12.82 -13.57
C SER A 174 -47.43 -14.06 -14.45
N THR A 175 -46.31 -14.75 -14.70
CA THR A 175 -46.27 -16.20 -14.88
C THR A 175 -44.87 -16.74 -14.57
N ARG A 176 -44.85 -17.82 -13.78
CA ARG A 176 -43.67 -18.66 -13.48
C ARG A 176 -42.99 -19.15 -14.76
N SER A 177 -41.65 -19.23 -14.74
CA SER A 177 -40.85 -20.43 -15.04
C SER A 177 -39.35 -20.08 -15.02
N ALA A 178 -38.57 -20.84 -14.24
CA ALA A 178 -37.11 -20.78 -14.19
C ALA A 178 -36.46 -21.23 -15.51
N PRO A 179 -35.16 -20.93 -15.74
CA PRO A 179 -34.22 -22.06 -15.81
C PRO A 179 -32.80 -21.82 -15.22
N CYS A 180 -32.35 -22.89 -14.55
CA CYS A 180 -31.02 -23.51 -14.44
C CYS A 180 -29.72 -22.72 -14.65
N SER A 181 -28.88 -22.78 -13.61
CA SER A 181 -27.43 -22.52 -13.61
C SER A 181 -26.62 -23.52 -14.46
N PRO A 182 -25.43 -23.13 -14.96
CA PRO A 182 -24.51 -24.05 -15.64
C PRO A 182 -23.74 -24.97 -14.67
N PRO A 183 -23.34 -26.19 -15.08
CA PRO A 183 -22.63 -27.15 -14.25
C PRO A 183 -21.10 -26.89 -14.16
N PRO A 184 -20.41 -27.39 -13.11
CA PRO A 184 -18.96 -27.24 -12.94
C PRO A 184 -18.14 -28.21 -13.82
N PRO A 185 -16.86 -27.88 -14.12
CA PRO A 185 -15.99 -28.77 -14.88
C PRO A 185 -15.55 -30.01 -14.08
N ARG A 186 -15.49 -31.15 -14.77
CA ARG A 186 -15.12 -32.49 -14.27
C ARG A 186 -13.59 -32.65 -14.05
N PRO A 187 -13.16 -33.56 -13.16
CA PRO A 187 -11.75 -33.79 -12.84
C PRO A 187 -11.02 -34.56 -13.94
N ARG A 188 -9.75 -34.20 -14.19
CA ARG A 188 -8.85 -34.96 -15.08
C ARG A 188 -8.29 -36.19 -14.35
N SER A 189 -8.34 -37.30 -15.08
CA SER A 189 -7.94 -38.66 -14.73
C SER A 189 -6.45 -38.83 -14.42
N ALA A 190 -6.17 -39.69 -13.45
CA ALA A 190 -4.89 -40.34 -13.24
C ALA A 190 -4.54 -41.28 -14.40
N ALA A 191 -3.28 -41.24 -14.84
CA ALA A 191 -2.61 -42.32 -15.57
C ALA A 191 -1.13 -42.37 -15.16
N THR A 192 -0.66 -43.60 -15.03
CA THR A 192 0.49 -44.13 -14.30
C THR A 192 1.85 -44.08 -15.03
N ASN A 193 2.92 -44.05 -14.22
CA ASN A 193 4.31 -44.55 -14.41
C ASN A 193 5.16 -43.89 -15.53
N ARG A 194 6.46 -43.59 -15.37
CA ARG A 194 7.55 -44.34 -14.71
C ARG A 194 8.80 -43.43 -14.59
N ALA A 195 9.58 -43.63 -13.53
CA ALA A 195 11.04 -43.48 -13.38
C ALA A 195 11.80 -42.26 -13.97
N GLY A 196 12.50 -41.51 -13.12
CA GLY A 196 13.52 -40.54 -13.55
C GLY A 196 14.18 -39.83 -12.38
N SER A 197 15.40 -40.28 -12.06
CA SER A 197 16.25 -39.87 -10.95
C SER A 197 16.70 -38.40 -10.94
N ARG A 198 17.09 -37.94 -9.73
CA ARG A 198 18.14 -36.95 -9.38
C ARG A 198 17.64 -35.65 -8.74
N SER A 199 17.78 -35.68 -7.41
CA SER A 199 18.09 -34.59 -6.50
C SER A 199 19.02 -33.51 -7.07
N THR A 200 18.66 -32.24 -6.90
CA THR A 200 19.60 -31.15 -6.64
C THR A 200 18.93 -30.05 -5.81
N SER A 201 18.99 -30.19 -4.49
CA SER A 201 18.85 -29.08 -3.55
C SER A 201 20.01 -28.10 -3.79
N ARG A 202 19.72 -26.87 -4.21
CA ARG A 202 20.73 -25.81 -4.34
C ARG A 202 20.61 -24.87 -3.14
N ALA A 203 21.13 -25.33 -2.01
CA ALA A 203 21.47 -24.46 -0.88
C ALA A 203 22.83 -23.82 -1.17
N VAL A 204 22.88 -22.50 -1.25
CA VAL A 204 24.13 -21.73 -1.28
C VAL A 204 24.44 -21.33 0.16
N ALA A 205 25.29 -22.12 0.81
CA ALA A 205 25.90 -21.77 2.09
C ALA A 205 27.39 -21.50 1.85
N ALA A 206 27.82 -20.28 2.15
CA ALA A 206 29.22 -19.86 2.07
C ALA A 206 30.04 -20.52 3.19
N LYS A 207 31.16 -21.15 2.83
CA LYS A 207 32.18 -21.63 3.78
C LYS A 207 33.02 -20.46 4.31
N PRO A 208 33.37 -20.42 5.62
CA PRO A 208 34.42 -19.55 6.12
C PRO A 208 35.82 -20.13 5.83
N VAL A 209 36.75 -19.26 5.47
CA VAL A 209 38.18 -19.56 5.29
C VAL A 209 38.88 -19.56 6.66
N PRO A 210 39.82 -20.49 6.94
CA PRO A 210 40.57 -20.49 8.18
C PRO A 210 41.65 -19.41 8.19
N GLY A 211 41.61 -18.52 9.18
CA GLY A 211 42.67 -17.54 9.45
C GLY A 211 43.61 -18.06 10.54
N THR A 212 44.84 -18.34 10.16
CA THR A 212 45.96 -18.74 10.99
C THR A 212 46.47 -17.55 11.81
N ALA A 213 46.63 -17.73 13.12
CA ALA A 213 47.49 -16.87 13.96
C ALA A 213 48.97 -17.18 13.70
N PRO A 214 49.90 -16.23 13.92
CA PRO A 214 50.83 -16.49 15.02
C PRO A 214 51.34 -15.26 15.81
N SER A 215 51.57 -15.53 17.09
CA SER A 215 52.65 -15.11 18.01
C SER A 215 53.14 -13.65 18.08
N ARG A 216 53.06 -13.11 19.31
CA ARG A 216 53.91 -12.05 19.86
C ARG A 216 55.37 -12.50 20.06
N SER A 217 56.31 -11.64 19.67
CA SER A 217 57.59 -11.27 20.34
C SER A 217 58.27 -10.27 19.38
N ARG A 218 58.78 -9.10 19.73
CA ARG A 218 59.43 -8.58 20.95
C ARG A 218 58.95 -7.15 21.24
#